data_AF-A0A970ATN7-F1
#
_entry.id   AF-A0A970ATN7-F1
#
_cell.length_a   1.000
_cell.length_b   1.000
_cell.length_c   1.000
_cell.angle_alpha   90.00
_cell.angle_beta   90.00
_cell.angle_gamma   90.00
#
_symmetry.space_group_name_H-M   'P 1'
#
loop_
_entity.id
_entity.type
_entity.pdbx_description
1 polymer ?
#
loop_
_entity_poly.entity_id
_entity_poly.type
_entity_poly.pdbx_seq_one_letter_code
_entity_poly.pdbx_strand_id
1 'polypeptide(L)'
;LGHVFNPVSFWLAYDPLGHLRAVIAEVSNTYGDRHSYLCHREDRAPITREDTITAQKIFHVSPFQPVAGTYAFRFDIRPDRIGIWIDYTSATGGLFTNLIGPREPLTNWGILASALRRPFGSRRVLALIHWQALKLALKRVKFNARPTPPGEDVSR
;
A
#
# COMPACT_ATOMS: atom_id res chain seq x y z
N LEU A 1 18.70 1.28 15.86
CA LEU A 1 17.90 0.49 14.88
C LEU A 1 16.47 1.01 14.68
N GLY A 2 16.06 2.17 15.24
CA GLY A 2 14.65 2.55 15.36
C GLY A 2 14.05 3.48 14.30
N HIS A 3 14.40 3.35 13.01
CA HIS A 3 13.68 4.07 11.94
C HIS A 3 12.82 3.08 11.16
N VAL A 4 11.50 3.27 11.18
CA VAL A 4 10.53 2.42 10.48
C VAL A 4 9.69 3.32 9.60
N PHE A 5 9.60 2.95 8.32
CA PHE A 5 8.70 3.58 7.37
C PHE A 5 8.16 2.51 6.43
N ASN A 6 6.86 2.25 6.54
CA ASN A 6 6.12 1.30 5.71
C ASN A 6 5.16 2.11 4.83
N PRO A 7 5.44 2.26 3.52
CA PRO A 7 4.57 3.03 2.63
C PRO A 7 3.12 2.51 2.63
N VAL A 8 2.98 1.19 2.75
CA VAL A 8 1.70 0.50 2.90
C VAL A 8 1.88 -0.73 3.79
N SER A 9 0.90 -1.00 4.63
CA SER A 9 0.76 -2.22 5.42
C SER A 9 -0.61 -2.83 5.12
N PHE A 10 -0.67 -4.16 4.99
CA PHE A 10 -1.93 -4.88 4.74
C PHE A 10 -2.29 -5.75 5.94
N TRP A 11 -3.48 -5.52 6.49
CA TRP A 11 -4.03 -6.31 7.59
C TRP A 11 -5.11 -7.23 7.04
N LEU A 12 -4.90 -8.54 7.15
CA LEU A 12 -5.80 -9.56 6.58
C LEU A 12 -6.73 -10.10 7.66
N ALA A 13 -8.04 -9.90 7.50
CA ALA A 13 -9.04 -10.37 8.45
C ALA A 13 -9.69 -11.67 7.93
N TYR A 14 -9.47 -12.76 8.65
CA TYR A 14 -10.01 -14.08 8.34
C TYR A 14 -11.16 -14.44 9.28
N ASP A 15 -12.16 -15.17 8.77
CA ASP A 15 -13.18 -15.79 9.60
C ASP A 15 -12.69 -17.12 10.24
N PRO A 16 -13.46 -17.73 11.16
CA PRO A 16 -13.06 -18.99 11.79
C PRO A 16 -12.91 -20.18 10.83
N LEU A 17 -13.44 -20.07 9.61
CA LEU A 17 -13.30 -21.10 8.56
C LEU A 17 -12.05 -20.85 7.69
N GLY A 18 -11.29 -19.78 7.95
CA GLY A 18 -10.09 -19.42 7.22
C GLY A 18 -10.37 -18.64 5.93
N HIS A 19 -11.57 -18.11 5.74
CA HIS A 19 -11.88 -17.28 4.58
C HIS A 19 -11.51 -15.82 4.82
N LEU A 20 -10.86 -15.18 3.85
CA LEU A 20 -10.53 -13.76 3.90
C LEU A 20 -11.81 -12.93 3.76
N ARG A 21 -12.18 -12.15 4.77
CA ARG A 21 -13.41 -11.35 4.78
C ARG A 21 -13.18 -9.87 4.51
N ALA A 22 -12.07 -9.34 4.99
CA ALA A 22 -11.70 -7.96 4.80
C ALA A 22 -10.18 -7.80 4.78
N VAL A 23 -9.72 -6.74 4.13
CA VAL A 23 -8.33 -6.29 4.15
C VAL A 23 -8.31 -4.82 4.51
N ILE A 24 -7.45 -4.42 5.45
CA ILE A 24 -7.16 -3.00 5.68
C ILE A 24 -5.86 -2.68 4.95
N ALA A 25 -5.93 -1.82 3.94
CA ALA A 25 -4.76 -1.23 3.30
C ALA A 25 -4.42 0.09 3.99
N GLU A 26 -3.51 0.01 4.98
CA GLU A 26 -3.04 1.16 5.74
C GLU A 26 -1.88 1.82 4.98
N VAL A 27 -2.09 3.05 4.51
CA VAL A 27 -1.13 3.80 3.71
C VAL A 27 -0.53 4.90 4.56
N SER A 28 0.80 5.00 4.59
CA SER A 28 1.53 6.06 5.30
C SER A 28 2.29 6.93 4.31
N ASN A 29 2.24 8.25 4.47
CA ASN A 29 2.99 9.17 3.63
C ASN A 29 4.31 9.59 4.28
N THR A 30 5.21 10.22 3.50
CA THR A 30 6.49 10.73 4.01
C THR A 30 6.37 11.95 4.92
N TYR A 31 5.15 12.45 5.16
CA TYR A 31 4.84 13.59 6.01
C TYR A 31 4.42 13.17 7.44
N GLY A 32 4.33 11.86 7.70
CA GLY A 32 3.91 11.30 8.99
C GLY A 32 2.41 11.08 9.12
N ASP A 33 1.61 11.35 8.07
CA ASP A 33 0.19 11.03 8.08
C ASP A 33 -0.04 9.57 7.70
N ARG A 34 -1.23 9.09 8.04
CA ARG A 34 -1.68 7.73 7.74
C ARG A 34 -3.16 7.72 7.42
N HIS A 35 -3.57 6.85 6.51
CA HIS A 35 -4.96 6.61 6.16
C HIS A 35 -5.18 5.14 5.82
N SER A 36 -6.31 4.59 6.24
CA SER A 36 -6.65 3.18 6.05
C SER A 36 -7.82 3.02 5.09
N TYR A 37 -7.62 2.22 4.04
CA TYR A 37 -8.70 1.80 3.15
C TYR A 37 -9.22 0.43 3.61
N LEU A 38 -10.51 0.37 3.97
CA LEU A 38 -11.16 -0.87 4.36
C LEU A 38 -11.73 -1.58 3.12
N CYS A 39 -11.04 -2.62 2.67
CA CYS A 39 -11.42 -3.42 1.53
C CYS A 39 -12.28 -4.62 1.98
N HIS A 40 -13.56 -4.62 1.61
CA HIS A 40 -14.44 -5.78 1.76
C HIS A 40 -15.45 -5.83 0.61
N ARG A 41 -16.01 -7.01 0.34
CA ARG A 41 -17.13 -7.13 -0.61
C ARG A 41 -18.41 -6.55 -0.01
N GLU A 42 -19.27 -5.99 -0.84
CA GLU A 42 -20.53 -5.37 -0.38
C GLU A 42 -21.46 -6.38 0.30
N ASP A 43 -21.53 -7.59 -0.26
CA ASP A 43 -22.29 -8.74 0.25
C ASP A 43 -21.64 -9.41 1.48
N ARG A 44 -20.47 -8.91 1.91
CA ARG A 44 -19.64 -9.47 3.00
C ARG A 44 -19.25 -10.94 2.77
N ALA A 45 -19.33 -11.44 1.54
CA ALA A 45 -18.83 -12.76 1.20
C ALA A 45 -17.29 -12.80 1.28
N PRO A 46 -16.67 -13.99 1.28
CA PRO A 46 -15.22 -14.12 1.18
C PRO A 46 -14.65 -13.39 -0.05
N ILE A 47 -13.52 -12.72 0.15
CA ILE A 47 -12.73 -12.12 -0.92
C ILE A 47 -11.95 -13.24 -1.63
N THR A 48 -12.11 -13.34 -2.95
CA THR A 48 -11.36 -14.24 -3.82
C THR A 48 -10.42 -13.46 -4.75
N ARG A 49 -9.55 -14.17 -5.47
CA ARG A 49 -8.59 -13.55 -6.41
C ARG A 49 -9.25 -12.87 -7.62
N GLU A 50 -10.49 -13.24 -7.91
CA GLU A 50 -11.30 -12.67 -8.98
C GLU A 50 -11.97 -11.35 -8.58
N ASP A 51 -12.06 -11.07 -7.28
CA ASP A 51 -12.68 -9.87 -6.78
C ASP A 51 -11.79 -8.63 -6.99
N THR A 52 -12.43 -7.53 -7.36
CA THR A 52 -11.80 -6.20 -7.41
C THR A 52 -12.57 -5.26 -6.51
N ILE A 53 -11.90 -4.75 -5.48
CA ILE A 53 -12.49 -3.85 -4.49
C ILE A 53 -12.02 -2.44 -4.79
N THR A 54 -12.93 -1.48 -4.90
CA THR A 54 -12.58 -0.09 -5.26
C THR A 54 -12.79 0.86 -4.09
N ALA A 55 -11.93 1.87 -4.00
CA ALA A 55 -12.01 2.94 -3.02
C ALA A 55 -11.64 4.28 -3.67
N GLN A 56 -12.24 5.38 -3.20
CA GLN A 56 -11.88 6.71 -3.68
C GLN A 56 -10.51 7.13 -3.13
N LYS A 57 -9.63 7.68 -3.98
CA LYS A 57 -8.32 8.18 -3.55
C LYS A 57 -8.48 9.51 -2.82
N ILE A 58 -8.64 9.43 -1.50
CA ILE A 58 -8.76 10.59 -0.61
C ILE A 58 -7.48 10.95 0.17
N PHE A 59 -6.42 10.14 0.06
CA PHE A 59 -5.19 10.36 0.82
C PHE A 59 -4.05 10.97 -0.03
N HIS A 60 -3.33 11.93 0.57
CA HIS A 60 -2.19 12.60 -0.04
C HIS A 60 -0.90 11.84 0.22
N VAL A 61 -0.50 11.04 -0.76
CA VAL A 61 0.72 10.20 -0.70
C VAL A 61 1.93 10.78 -1.43
N SER A 62 1.70 11.69 -2.39
CA SER A 62 2.76 12.27 -3.22
C SER A 62 2.35 13.64 -3.74
N PRO A 63 3.26 14.63 -3.77
CA PRO A 63 2.99 15.94 -4.34
C PRO A 63 2.78 15.88 -5.86
N PHE A 64 3.22 14.81 -6.54
CA PHE A 64 3.08 14.65 -7.99
C PHE A 64 1.80 13.90 -8.39
N GLN A 65 0.96 13.50 -7.43
CA GLN A 65 -0.32 12.84 -7.70
C GLN A 65 -1.46 13.59 -7.02
N PRO A 66 -2.52 13.96 -7.75
CA PRO A 66 -3.68 14.59 -7.15
C PRO A 66 -4.39 13.65 -6.17
N VAL A 67 -5.08 14.23 -5.19
CA VAL A 67 -6.00 13.50 -4.30
C VAL A 67 -7.35 13.39 -5.01
N ALA A 68 -7.38 12.60 -6.07
CA ALA A 68 -8.55 12.39 -6.92
C ALA A 68 -8.39 11.06 -7.67
N GLY A 69 -9.50 10.49 -8.12
CA GLY A 69 -9.53 9.20 -8.82
C GLY A 69 -9.77 8.02 -7.89
N THR A 70 -9.54 6.82 -8.40
CA THR A 70 -10.00 5.58 -7.75
C THR A 70 -8.84 4.60 -7.61
N TYR A 71 -8.76 3.93 -6.47
CA TYR A 71 -7.95 2.73 -6.28
C TYR A 71 -8.79 1.49 -6.55
N ALA A 72 -8.20 0.51 -7.23
CA ALA A 72 -8.70 -0.84 -7.37
C ALA A 72 -7.71 -1.82 -6.72
N PHE A 73 -8.19 -2.56 -5.74
CA PHE A 73 -7.44 -3.53 -4.96
C PHE A 73 -7.81 -4.95 -5.40
N ARG A 74 -6.80 -5.81 -5.55
CA ARG A 74 -6.97 -7.25 -5.79
C ARG A 74 -6.05 -8.03 -4.87
N PHE A 75 -6.53 -9.17 -4.37
CA PHE A 75 -5.85 -9.98 -3.37
C PHE A 75 -5.83 -11.47 -3.77
N ASP A 76 -4.64 -12.04 -3.93
CA ASP A 76 -4.39 -13.48 -4.07
C ASP A 76 -3.55 -13.92 -2.86
N ILE A 77 -4.22 -14.32 -1.78
CA ILE A 77 -3.55 -14.75 -0.55
C ILE A 77 -3.67 -16.27 -0.41
N ARG A 78 -2.58 -16.98 -0.64
CA ARG A 78 -2.50 -18.45 -0.55
C ARG A 78 -1.47 -18.88 0.48
N PRO A 79 -1.46 -20.14 0.95
CA PRO A 79 -0.48 -20.59 1.94
C PRO A 79 0.99 -20.45 1.49
N ASP A 80 1.25 -20.59 0.19
CA ASP A 80 2.58 -20.60 -0.43
C ASP A 80 3.01 -19.24 -1.01
N ARG A 81 2.09 -18.29 -1.18
CA ARG A 81 2.39 -17.00 -1.80
C ARG A 81 1.42 -15.89 -1.44
N ILE A 82 1.87 -14.66 -1.66
CA ILE A 82 1.08 -13.45 -1.55
C ILE A 82 1.09 -12.70 -2.88
N GLY A 83 -0.06 -12.19 -3.30
CA GLY A 83 -0.24 -11.27 -4.41
C GLY A 83 -1.22 -10.18 -4.02
N ILE A 84 -0.76 -8.93 -4.03
CA ILE A 84 -1.59 -7.76 -3.79
C ILE A 84 -1.34 -6.77 -4.91
N TRP A 85 -2.40 -6.32 -5.57
CA TRP A 85 -2.32 -5.30 -6.62
C TRP A 85 -3.09 -4.06 -6.19
N ILE A 86 -2.53 -2.90 -6.49
CA ILE A 86 -3.16 -1.60 -6.29
C ILE A 86 -3.05 -0.84 -7.61
N ASP A 87 -4.17 -0.70 -8.28
CA ASP A 87 -4.27 0.01 -9.54
C ASP A 87 -4.95 1.35 -9.26
N TYR A 88 -4.21 2.43 -9.45
CA TYR A 88 -4.71 3.80 -9.34
C TYR A 88 -5.07 4.33 -10.72
N THR A 89 -6.27 4.86 -10.86
CA THR A 89 -6.76 5.46 -12.10
C THR A 89 -7.29 6.86 -11.84
N SER A 90 -6.87 7.81 -12.68
CA SER A 90 -7.32 9.21 -12.66
C SER A 90 -7.42 9.75 -14.08
N ALA A 91 -8.08 10.91 -14.24
CA ALA A 91 -8.26 11.57 -15.54
C ALA A 91 -6.93 11.94 -16.23
N THR A 92 -5.84 12.04 -15.48
CA THR A 92 -4.51 12.45 -15.96
C THR A 92 -3.54 11.28 -16.13
N GLY A 93 -3.98 10.05 -15.87
CA GLY A 93 -3.16 8.83 -15.94
C GLY A 93 -3.38 7.90 -14.76
N GLY A 94 -2.63 6.81 -14.72
CA GLY A 94 -2.74 5.79 -13.67
C GLY A 94 -1.39 5.29 -13.19
N LEU A 95 -1.40 4.59 -12.06
CA LEU A 95 -0.24 3.89 -11.50
C LEU A 95 -0.65 2.46 -11.20
N PHE A 96 0.17 1.50 -11.63
CA PHE A 96 -0.01 0.09 -11.33
C PHE A 96 1.12 -0.33 -10.41
N THR A 97 0.79 -0.88 -9.24
CA THR A 97 1.78 -1.41 -8.31
C THR A 97 1.34 -2.74 -7.74
N ASN A 98 2.30 -3.59 -7.39
CA ASN A 98 2.02 -4.87 -6.79
C ASN A 98 3.04 -5.24 -5.70
N LEU A 99 2.59 -6.10 -4.79
CA LEU A 99 3.40 -6.82 -3.83
C LEU A 99 3.17 -8.31 -4.08
N ILE A 100 4.17 -8.97 -4.67
CA ILE A 100 4.09 -10.38 -5.03
C ILE A 100 5.33 -11.09 -4.48
N GLY A 101 5.13 -12.25 -3.86
CA GLY A 101 6.23 -13.08 -3.41
C GLY A 101 5.80 -14.41 -2.81
N PRO A 102 6.74 -15.35 -2.64
CA PRO A 102 6.49 -16.57 -1.88
C PRO A 102 6.27 -16.23 -0.40
N ARG A 103 5.50 -17.06 0.30
CA ARG A 103 5.39 -17.02 1.76
C ARG A 103 6.35 -18.02 2.35
N GLU A 104 7.16 -17.55 3.28
CA GLU A 104 8.11 -18.36 4.02
C GLU A 104 7.75 -18.33 5.51
N PRO A 105 7.93 -19.45 6.23
CA PRO A 105 7.78 -19.47 7.69
C PRO A 105 8.67 -18.41 8.36
N LEU A 106 8.12 -17.70 9.33
CA LEU A 106 8.85 -16.69 10.08
C LEU A 106 9.77 -17.37 11.10
N THR A 107 11.00 -17.69 10.68
CA THR A 107 12.03 -18.27 11.55
C THR A 107 13.05 -17.22 11.97
N ASN A 108 13.66 -17.39 13.14
CA ASN A 108 14.71 -16.47 13.63
C ASN A 108 15.86 -16.32 12.62
N TRP A 109 16.30 -17.43 12.03
CA TRP A 109 17.32 -17.43 10.97
C TRP A 109 16.85 -16.71 9.71
N GLY A 110 15.60 -16.91 9.30
CA GLY A 110 15.00 -16.19 8.16
C GLY A 110 14.95 -14.67 8.39
N ILE A 111 14.59 -14.23 9.60
CA ILE A 111 14.59 -12.81 9.99
C ILE A 111 16.01 -12.25 9.91
N LEU A 112 17.00 -12.92 10.52
CA LEU A 112 18.38 -12.46 10.54
C LEU A 112 18.99 -12.40 9.12
N ALA A 113 18.80 -13.45 8.32
CA ALA A 113 19.26 -13.49 6.94
C ALA A 113 18.62 -12.37 6.09
N SER A 114 17.34 -12.08 6.31
CA SER A 114 16.63 -11.00 5.64
C SER A 114 17.16 -9.62 6.03
N ALA A 115 17.45 -9.41 7.32
CA ALA A 115 18.04 -8.17 7.83
C ALA A 115 19.45 -7.93 7.25
N LEU A 116 20.28 -8.98 7.18
CA LEU A 116 21.64 -8.91 6.63
C LEU A 116 21.66 -8.70 5.11
N ARG A 117 20.71 -9.27 4.36
CA ARG A 117 20.58 -9.05 2.91
C ARG A 117 20.09 -7.65 2.54
N ARG A 118 19.43 -6.95 3.46
CA ARG A 118 18.85 -5.62 3.24
C ARG A 118 19.22 -4.65 4.37
N PRO A 119 20.50 -4.31 4.53
CA PRO A 119 20.92 -3.36 5.54
C PRO A 119 20.25 -1.99 5.28
N PHE A 120 19.86 -1.32 6.37
CA PHE A 120 19.19 0.00 6.33
C PHE A 120 17.88 0.05 5.51
N GLY A 121 17.13 -1.06 5.46
CA GLY A 121 15.93 -1.20 4.61
C GLY A 121 15.01 0.03 4.57
N SER A 122 14.53 0.50 5.72
CA SER A 122 13.58 1.64 5.79
C SER A 122 14.19 2.95 5.27
N ARG A 123 15.46 3.24 5.61
CA ARG A 123 16.15 4.44 5.13
C ARG A 123 16.39 4.39 3.63
N ARG A 124 16.72 3.21 3.10
CA ARG A 124 16.88 2.99 1.65
C ARG A 124 15.56 3.25 0.92
N VAL A 125 14.43 2.78 1.46
CA VAL A 125 13.10 3.06 0.89
C VAL A 125 12.85 4.57 0.83
N LEU A 126 13.06 5.28 1.94
CA LEU A 126 12.87 6.73 1.99
C LEU A 126 13.79 7.48 1.01
N ALA A 127 15.06 7.10 0.94
CA ALA A 127 16.02 7.68 0.00
C ALA A 127 15.59 7.47 -1.46
N LEU A 128 15.10 6.29 -1.81
CA LEU A 128 14.59 6.00 -3.15
C LEU A 128 13.34 6.82 -3.49
N ILE A 129 12.43 7.03 -2.54
CA ILE A 129 11.25 7.89 -2.72
C ILE A 129 11.68 9.32 -3.03
N HIS A 130 12.59 9.90 -2.23
CA HIS A 130 13.10 11.25 -2.45
C HIS A 130 13.88 11.37 -3.77
N TRP A 131 14.65 10.35 -4.14
CA TRP A 131 15.36 10.33 -5.42
C TRP A 131 14.40 10.32 -6.61
N GLN A 132 13.30 9.57 -6.54
CA GLN A 132 12.26 9.61 -7.57
C GLN A 132 11.55 10.97 -7.60
N ALA A 133 11.24 11.55 -6.44
CA ALA A 133 10.66 12.89 -6.34
C ALA A 133 11.56 13.96 -6.99
N LEU A 134 12.87 13.91 -6.76
CA LEU A 134 13.84 14.80 -7.40
C LEU A 134 13.84 14.64 -8.92
N LYS A 135 13.85 13.41 -9.44
CA LYS A 135 13.78 13.17 -10.89
C LYS A 135 12.49 13.70 -11.51
N LEU A 136 11.35 13.60 -10.83
CA LEU A 136 10.08 14.17 -11.29
C LEU A 136 10.10 15.71 -11.26
N ALA A 137 10.69 16.29 -10.22
CA ALA A 137 10.89 17.74 -10.14
C ALA A 137 11.78 18.28 -11.27
N LEU A 138 12.88 17.59 -11.57
CA LEU A 138 13.76 17.92 -12.71
C LEU A 138 13.04 17.82 -14.05
N LYS A 139 12.07 16.90 -14.17
CA LYS A 139 11.16 16.78 -15.33
C LYS A 139 10.00 17.79 -15.32
N ARG A 140 9.96 18.72 -14.35
CA ARG A 140 8.92 19.75 -14.17
C ARG A 140 7.50 19.20 -14.12
N VAL A 141 7.33 18.02 -13.53
CA VAL A 141 5.99 17.45 -13.27
C VAL A 141 5.24 18.37 -12.30
N LYS A 142 3.94 18.57 -12.54
CA LYS A 142 3.09 19.45 -11.71
C LYS A 142 3.19 19.05 -10.23
N PHE A 143 3.59 20.01 -9.41
CA PHE A 143 3.61 19.89 -7.97
C PHE A 143 2.26 20.33 -7.39
N ASN A 144 1.67 19.51 -6.54
CA ASN A 144 0.43 19.79 -5.83
C ASN A 144 0.76 20.01 -4.36
N ALA A 145 0.34 21.15 -3.81
CA ALA A 145 0.53 21.45 -2.40
C ALA A 145 -0.21 20.42 -1.53
N ARG A 146 0.37 20.11 -0.36
CA ARG A 146 -0.22 19.19 0.60
C ARG A 146 -1.56 19.76 1.09
N PRO A 147 -2.69 19.07 0.88
CA PRO A 147 -3.97 19.45 1.46
C PRO A 147 -4.01 19.08 2.95
N THR A 148 -4.97 19.62 3.69
CA THR A 148 -5.29 19.14 5.04
C THR A 148 -5.61 17.65 4.97
N PRO A 149 -5.02 16.80 5.85
CA PRO A 149 -5.34 15.38 5.90
C PRO A 149 -6.85 15.12 6.10
N PRO A 150 -7.37 13.97 5.63
CA PRO A 150 -8.75 13.57 5.91
C PRO A 150 -9.04 13.60 7.42
N GLY A 151 -10.26 14.00 7.79
CA GLY A 151 -10.68 14.02 9.20
C GLY A 151 -10.96 12.64 9.79
N GLU A 152 -11.21 11.64 8.93
CA GLU A 152 -11.37 10.23 9.31
C GLU A 152 -10.14 9.43 8.90
N ASP A 153 -9.60 8.64 9.83
CA ASP A 153 -8.43 7.78 9.60
C ASP A 153 -8.73 6.57 8.70
N VAL A 154 -10.01 6.27 8.45
CA VAL A 154 -10.47 5.08 7.72
C VAL A 154 -11.52 5.47 6.70
N SER A 155 -11.41 4.97 5.48
CA SER A 155 -12.46 5.08 4.45
C SER A 155 -12.71 3.75 3.75
N ARG A 156 -13.83 3.67 3.05
CA ARG A 156 -14.20 2.55 2.20
C ARG A 156 -13.77 2.78 0.75
#